data_AF-A0A344LFY1-F1
#
_entry.id   AF-A0A344LFY1-F1
#
_cell.length_a   1.000
_cell.length_b   1.000
_cell.length_c   1.000
_cell.angle_alpha   90.00
_cell.angle_beta   90.00
_cell.angle_gamma   90.00
#
_symmetry.space_group_name_H-M   'P 1'
#
loop_
_entity.id
_entity.type
_entity.pdbx_description
1 polymer ?
#
loop_
_entity_poly.entity_id
_entity_poly.type
_entity_poly.pdbx_seq_one_letter_code
_entity_poly.pdbx_strand_id
1 'polypeptide(L)'
;MVSGGFGRRTLLTSALALPMLSAVPAHAASWRLRWNPSPGSTGLDAFEGIEDDRAGSHPGVTHIYPQGDAYRFDMHTRDRDTATDRQRQEVRGMRQNGTVLNWRNGETWKVTYQMFIPSSLQATTSFTHVFQTKMPGKGTSPLTVMSLRHTGGKPTIEFKIFEPEVLVGRVDLPPLQHKWIDVEIEQRVGNSGRVRWILRDGGTTVIDAAKTGDTFLDDVIRPKWGIYRSLSDTAHLRDCHLLLRNLKGYQYA
;
A
#
# COMPACT_ATOMS: atom_id res chain seq x y z
N MET A 1 48.53 -76.96 39.11
CA MET A 1 48.53 -76.51 37.70
C MET A 1 47.18 -76.90 37.10
N VAL A 2 46.59 -76.06 36.23
CA VAL A 2 45.22 -76.13 35.64
C VAL A 2 44.13 -75.51 36.54
N SER A 3 43.22 -74.63 36.11
CA SER A 3 43.16 -73.54 35.11
C SER A 3 41.84 -72.82 35.38
N GLY A 4 41.82 -71.49 35.51
CA GLY A 4 40.60 -70.71 35.74
C GLY A 4 39.77 -70.51 34.47
N GLY A 5 38.45 -70.71 34.57
CA GLY A 5 37.48 -70.40 33.52
C GLY A 5 36.68 -69.14 33.86
N PHE A 6 36.79 -68.11 33.01
CA PHE A 6 35.94 -66.92 33.04
C PHE A 6 34.73 -67.13 32.12
N GLY A 7 33.52 -67.10 32.68
CA GLY A 7 32.26 -67.07 31.92
C GLY A 7 31.92 -65.66 31.45
N ARG A 8 31.78 -65.46 30.13
CA ARG A 8 31.27 -64.23 29.51
C ARG A 8 29.74 -64.21 29.57
N ARG A 9 29.16 -63.15 30.15
CA ARG A 9 27.72 -62.81 30.02
C ARG A 9 27.52 -61.99 28.75
N THR A 10 26.64 -62.45 27.87
CA THR A 10 26.19 -61.74 26.67
C THR A 10 24.96 -60.91 27.02
N LEU A 11 25.03 -59.59 26.83
CA LEU A 11 23.87 -58.68 26.89
C LEU A 11 23.29 -58.57 25.47
N LEU A 12 22.04 -58.97 25.28
CA LEU A 12 21.26 -58.66 24.08
C LEU A 12 20.68 -57.25 24.21
N THR A 13 21.07 -56.35 23.30
CA THR A 13 20.43 -55.05 23.11
C THR A 13 19.40 -55.15 22.00
N SER A 14 18.13 -55.03 22.35
CA SER A 14 17.00 -54.95 21.41
C SER A 14 16.94 -53.53 20.82
N ALA A 15 17.21 -53.37 19.53
CA ALA A 15 17.01 -52.11 18.83
C ALA A 15 15.54 -51.99 18.38
N LEU A 16 14.80 -51.04 18.96
CA LEU A 16 13.49 -50.61 18.47
C LEU A 16 13.68 -49.73 17.22
N ALA A 17 13.22 -50.21 16.07
CA ALA A 17 13.13 -49.41 14.86
C ALA A 17 11.84 -48.56 14.91
N LEU A 18 11.99 -47.24 15.00
CA LEU A 18 10.90 -46.29 14.85
C LEU A 18 10.62 -46.04 13.36
N PRO A 19 9.35 -45.98 12.92
CA PRO A 19 9.02 -45.67 11.54
C PRO A 19 9.34 -44.20 11.23
N MET A 20 10.14 -43.98 10.19
CA MET A 20 10.44 -42.64 9.69
C MET A 20 9.22 -42.10 8.93
N LEU A 21 8.41 -41.27 9.61
CA LEU A 21 7.40 -40.45 8.96
C LEU A 21 8.12 -39.44 8.05
N SER A 22 7.90 -39.56 6.74
CA SER A 22 8.38 -38.57 5.76
C SER A 22 7.67 -37.24 6.02
N ALA A 23 8.38 -36.29 6.61
CA ALA A 23 7.89 -34.93 6.78
C ALA A 23 7.77 -34.27 5.40
N VAL A 24 6.56 -33.91 5.00
CA VAL A 24 6.34 -33.03 3.84
C VAL A 24 7.03 -31.69 4.17
N PRO A 25 7.89 -31.15 3.29
CA PRO A 25 8.57 -29.89 3.59
C PRO A 25 7.52 -28.79 3.74
N ALA A 26 7.46 -28.18 4.92
CA ALA A 26 6.68 -26.97 5.13
C ALA A 26 7.29 -25.86 4.24
N HIS A 27 6.56 -25.43 3.21
CA HIS A 27 6.95 -24.25 2.46
C HIS A 27 6.93 -23.04 3.38
N ALA A 28 8.09 -22.39 3.58
CA ALA A 28 8.16 -21.14 4.30
C ALA A 28 7.34 -20.08 3.54
N ALA A 29 6.33 -19.54 4.22
CA ALA A 29 5.53 -18.43 3.73
C ALA A 29 6.43 -17.25 3.31
N SER A 30 6.22 -16.73 2.10
CA SER A 30 7.05 -15.68 1.53
C SER A 30 6.26 -14.74 0.62
N TRP A 31 6.80 -13.55 0.38
CA TRP A 31 6.20 -12.56 -0.50
C TRP A 31 6.34 -12.97 -1.97
N ARG A 32 5.22 -13.20 -2.65
CA ARG A 32 5.17 -13.44 -4.09
C ARG A 32 4.87 -12.16 -4.84
N LEU A 33 5.74 -11.75 -5.76
CA LEU A 33 5.47 -10.63 -6.68
C LEU A 33 4.28 -10.97 -7.59
N ARG A 34 3.30 -10.07 -7.68
CA ARG A 34 2.07 -10.24 -8.47
C ARG A 34 1.84 -9.12 -9.47
N TRP A 35 2.44 -7.95 -9.26
CA TRP A 35 2.24 -6.77 -10.07
C TRP A 35 3.50 -5.91 -10.07
N ASN A 36 3.97 -5.48 -11.24
CA ASN A 36 5.18 -4.68 -11.42
C ASN A 36 5.14 -3.91 -12.75
N PRO A 37 4.17 -3.00 -12.93
CA PRO A 37 4.01 -2.33 -14.21
C PRO A 37 5.18 -1.39 -14.52
N SER A 38 5.43 -1.19 -15.80
CA SER A 38 6.35 -0.15 -16.28
C SER A 38 5.52 0.96 -16.95
N PRO A 39 5.60 2.23 -16.50
CA PRO A 39 4.81 3.31 -17.09
C PRO A 39 5.00 3.46 -18.60
N GLY A 40 6.22 3.28 -19.10
CA GLY A 40 6.54 3.42 -20.53
C GLY A 40 6.01 2.31 -21.43
N SER A 41 5.63 1.15 -20.88
CA SER A 41 5.12 0.02 -21.68
C SER A 41 3.71 -0.40 -21.31
N THR A 42 3.43 -0.56 -20.01
CA THR A 42 2.10 -0.94 -19.53
C THR A 42 1.17 0.27 -19.52
N GLY A 43 1.70 1.49 -19.42
CA GLY A 43 0.89 2.70 -19.34
C GLY A 43 -0.17 2.62 -18.24
N LEU A 44 -1.33 3.23 -18.49
CA LEU A 44 -2.43 3.20 -17.52
C LEU A 44 -3.21 1.88 -17.49
N ASP A 45 -2.94 0.95 -18.42
CA ASP A 45 -3.50 -0.42 -18.38
C ASP A 45 -2.98 -1.23 -17.18
N ALA A 46 -2.00 -0.67 -16.45
CA ALA A 46 -1.53 -1.19 -15.16
C ALA A 46 -2.61 -1.17 -14.08
N PHE A 47 -3.64 -0.35 -14.24
CA PHE A 47 -4.67 -0.12 -13.25
C PHE A 47 -6.02 -0.74 -13.67
N GLU A 48 -6.87 -1.04 -12.68
CA GLU A 48 -8.22 -1.52 -12.98
C GLU A 48 -9.06 -0.41 -13.60
N GLY A 49 -8.91 0.83 -13.11
CA GLY A 49 -9.62 1.98 -13.63
C GLY A 49 -8.93 3.30 -13.30
N ILE A 50 -9.26 4.30 -14.11
CA ILE A 50 -8.77 5.67 -14.02
C ILE A 50 -9.96 6.55 -13.61
N GLU A 51 -9.76 7.41 -12.63
CA GLU A 51 -10.70 8.41 -12.13
C GLU A 51 -10.18 9.79 -12.47
N ASP A 52 -10.07 10.05 -13.78
CA ASP A 52 -9.64 11.32 -14.36
C ASP A 52 -10.86 12.23 -14.64
N ASP A 53 -10.82 13.46 -14.14
CA ASP A 53 -11.84 14.53 -14.29
C ASP A 53 -13.29 14.01 -14.33
N ARG A 54 -13.69 13.31 -13.25
CA ARG A 54 -14.99 12.61 -13.22
C ARG A 54 -16.22 13.50 -13.37
N ALA A 55 -16.07 14.82 -13.21
CA ALA A 55 -17.15 15.79 -13.42
C ALA A 55 -17.12 16.45 -14.81
N GLY A 56 -16.10 16.20 -15.65
CA GLY A 56 -15.90 16.90 -16.91
C GLY A 56 -15.65 18.41 -16.72
N SER A 57 -15.06 18.77 -15.58
CA SER A 57 -14.85 20.17 -15.17
C SER A 57 -13.68 20.85 -15.89
N HIS A 58 -12.84 20.06 -16.58
CA HIS A 58 -11.63 20.50 -17.22
C HIS A 58 -11.51 19.81 -18.61
N PRO A 59 -12.42 20.12 -19.55
CA PRO A 59 -12.46 19.44 -20.84
C PRO A 59 -11.18 19.66 -21.66
N GLY A 60 -10.75 18.60 -22.35
CA GLY A 60 -9.59 18.63 -23.26
C GLY A 60 -8.22 18.55 -22.59
N VAL A 61 -8.16 18.28 -21.29
CA VAL A 61 -6.91 18.08 -20.56
C VAL A 61 -6.83 16.66 -20.01
N THR A 62 -5.62 16.10 -20.08
CA THR A 62 -5.27 14.81 -19.48
C THR A 62 -4.55 15.08 -18.17
N HIS A 63 -5.04 14.51 -17.08
CA HIS A 63 -4.48 14.77 -15.75
C HIS A 63 -3.67 13.59 -15.24
N ILE A 64 -3.94 12.38 -15.73
CA ILE A 64 -3.24 11.17 -15.31
C ILE A 64 -2.57 10.55 -16.53
N TYR A 65 -1.24 10.44 -16.51
CA TYR A 65 -0.49 9.88 -17.62
C TYR A 65 0.91 9.39 -17.21
N PRO A 66 1.50 8.42 -17.94
CA PRO A 66 2.93 8.11 -17.82
C PRO A 66 3.80 9.31 -18.23
N GLN A 67 4.77 9.68 -17.39
CA GLN A 67 5.83 10.64 -17.69
C GLN A 67 7.18 9.96 -17.45
N GLY A 68 7.85 9.53 -18.52
CA GLY A 68 9.10 8.79 -18.42
C GLY A 68 8.91 7.46 -17.67
N ASP A 69 9.62 7.29 -16.55
CA ASP A 69 9.55 6.11 -15.68
C ASP A 69 8.52 6.24 -14.54
N ALA A 70 7.70 7.29 -14.54
CA ALA A 70 6.72 7.58 -13.50
C ALA A 70 5.29 7.70 -14.06
N TYR A 71 4.30 7.53 -13.19
CA TYR A 71 2.93 8.00 -13.39
C TYR A 71 2.80 9.40 -12.78
N ARG A 72 2.26 10.32 -13.56
CA ARG A 72 1.99 11.70 -13.16
C ARG A 72 0.50 11.90 -12.94
N PHE A 73 0.18 12.63 -11.87
CA PHE A 73 -1.16 13.05 -11.52
C PHE A 73 -1.13 14.57 -11.37
N ASP A 74 -1.61 15.29 -12.37
CA ASP A 74 -1.79 16.74 -12.32
C ASP A 74 -3.13 17.08 -11.68
N MET A 75 -3.18 18.14 -10.88
CA MET A 75 -4.40 18.62 -10.23
C MET A 75 -4.44 20.14 -10.35
N HIS A 76 -5.43 20.63 -11.10
CA HIS A 76 -5.66 22.05 -11.29
C HIS A 76 -6.78 22.52 -10.35
N THR A 77 -6.72 23.75 -9.87
CA THR A 77 -7.73 24.35 -8.97
C THR A 77 -9.15 24.38 -9.54
N ARG A 78 -9.30 24.29 -10.87
CA ARG A 78 -10.60 24.18 -11.53
C ARG A 78 -11.22 22.78 -11.50
N ASP A 79 -10.41 21.73 -11.32
CA ASP A 79 -10.86 20.35 -11.39
C ASP A 79 -11.91 20.05 -10.31
N ARG A 80 -12.89 19.20 -10.61
CA ARG A 80 -13.93 18.77 -9.66
C ARG A 80 -14.12 17.27 -9.76
N ASP A 81 -14.33 16.64 -8.60
CA ASP A 81 -14.92 15.30 -8.57
C ASP A 81 -16.43 15.43 -8.83
N THR A 82 -17.13 14.29 -9.00
CA THR A 82 -18.60 14.29 -9.08
C THR A 82 -19.26 14.90 -7.84
N ALA A 83 -18.56 14.88 -6.70
CA ALA A 83 -18.91 15.69 -5.54
C ALA A 83 -18.19 17.05 -5.64
N THR A 84 -18.95 18.14 -5.59
CA THR A 84 -18.45 19.50 -5.91
C THR A 84 -17.59 20.14 -4.82
N ASP A 85 -17.53 19.54 -3.63
CA ASP A 85 -16.75 19.99 -2.47
C ASP A 85 -15.30 19.46 -2.48
N ARG A 86 -14.89 18.75 -3.53
CA ARG A 86 -13.59 18.07 -3.61
C ARG A 86 -13.09 17.95 -5.05
N GLN A 87 -11.80 17.62 -5.17
CA GLN A 87 -11.15 17.31 -6.44
C GLN A 87 -10.58 15.89 -6.37
N ARG A 88 -10.61 15.16 -7.49
CA ARG A 88 -10.04 13.81 -7.59
C ARG A 88 -9.34 13.63 -8.92
N GLN A 89 -8.12 13.12 -8.84
CA GLN A 89 -7.36 12.54 -9.94
C GLN A 89 -6.67 11.29 -9.39
N GLU A 90 -7.30 10.13 -9.53
CA GLU A 90 -6.82 8.87 -8.96
C GLU A 90 -6.86 7.70 -9.95
N VAL A 91 -5.96 6.74 -9.80
CA VAL A 91 -6.09 5.40 -10.37
C VAL A 91 -6.51 4.42 -9.28
N ARG A 92 -7.20 3.35 -9.66
CA ARG A 92 -7.66 2.31 -8.73
C ARG A 92 -7.30 0.92 -9.21
N GLY A 93 -7.04 0.04 -8.25
CA GLY A 93 -6.78 -1.39 -8.46
C GLY A 93 -5.49 -1.68 -9.20
N MET A 94 -5.05 -2.93 -9.12
CA MET A 94 -3.88 -3.42 -9.85
C MET A 94 -4.36 -4.38 -10.93
N ARG A 95 -3.86 -4.20 -12.16
CA ARG A 95 -4.11 -5.10 -13.29
C ARG A 95 -2.79 -5.68 -13.78
N GLN A 96 -2.72 -7.01 -13.86
CA GLN A 96 -1.59 -7.74 -14.40
C GLN A 96 -2.10 -8.66 -15.51
N ASN A 97 -1.56 -8.51 -16.73
CA ASN A 97 -1.89 -9.33 -17.89
C ASN A 97 -3.42 -9.44 -18.12
N GLY A 98 -4.11 -8.30 -18.13
CA GLY A 98 -5.57 -8.21 -18.28
C GLY A 98 -6.37 -8.58 -17.03
N THR A 99 -5.78 -9.26 -16.05
CA THR A 99 -6.46 -9.72 -14.84
C THR A 99 -6.34 -8.71 -13.71
N VAL A 100 -7.45 -8.39 -13.07
CA VAL A 100 -7.47 -7.51 -11.89
C VAL A 100 -7.10 -8.30 -10.63
N LEU A 101 -6.21 -7.76 -9.81
CA LEU A 101 -5.79 -8.36 -8.55
C LEU A 101 -6.69 -7.89 -7.40
N ASN A 102 -7.54 -8.80 -6.94
CA ASN A 102 -8.47 -8.61 -5.83
C ASN A 102 -7.77 -8.86 -4.49
N TRP A 103 -7.85 -7.90 -3.56
CA TRP A 103 -7.42 -8.12 -2.19
C TRP A 103 -8.62 -8.59 -1.39
N ARG A 104 -8.62 -9.86 -1.01
CA ARG A 104 -9.75 -10.53 -0.36
C ARG A 104 -9.54 -10.63 1.14
N ASN A 105 -10.64 -10.76 1.88
CA ASN A 105 -10.57 -11.08 3.30
C ASN A 105 -9.70 -12.31 3.55
N GLY A 106 -8.84 -12.26 4.56
CA GLY A 106 -7.90 -13.36 4.85
C GLY A 106 -6.51 -13.15 4.26
N GLU A 107 -6.38 -12.39 3.17
CA GLU A 107 -5.11 -12.23 2.46
C GLU A 107 -4.23 -11.14 3.10
N THR A 108 -2.91 -11.29 2.93
CA THR A 108 -1.94 -10.25 3.23
C THR A 108 -1.30 -9.78 1.94
N TRP A 109 -1.34 -8.47 1.71
CA TRP A 109 -0.74 -7.84 0.56
C TRP A 109 0.30 -6.81 0.99
N LYS A 110 1.25 -6.56 0.09
CA LYS A 110 2.22 -5.48 0.20
C LYS A 110 2.25 -4.69 -1.10
N VAL A 111 2.28 -3.37 -1.00
CA VAL A 111 2.64 -2.49 -2.11
C VAL A 111 3.88 -1.69 -1.76
N THR A 112 4.78 -1.57 -2.74
CA THR A 112 5.97 -0.73 -2.64
C THR A 112 6.02 0.21 -3.83
N TYR A 113 6.44 1.46 -3.62
CA TYR A 113 6.61 2.44 -4.68
C TYR A 113 7.50 3.59 -4.22
N GLN A 114 7.92 4.42 -5.16
CA GLN A 114 8.56 5.69 -4.87
C GLN A 114 7.59 6.83 -5.15
N MET A 115 7.59 7.83 -4.28
CA MET A 115 6.70 8.97 -4.34
C MET A 115 7.49 10.27 -4.33
N PHE A 116 7.16 11.18 -5.25
CA PHE A 116 7.69 12.54 -5.27
C PHE A 116 6.54 13.53 -5.04
N ILE A 117 6.66 14.32 -3.98
CA ILE A 117 5.71 15.37 -3.62
C ILE A 117 6.38 16.73 -3.83
N PRO A 118 5.93 17.57 -4.78
CA PRO A 118 6.40 18.95 -4.88
C PRO A 118 5.80 19.81 -3.76
N SER A 119 6.44 20.92 -3.39
CA SER A 119 5.86 21.92 -2.46
C SER A 119 4.56 22.55 -2.96
N SER A 120 4.26 22.46 -4.26
CA SER A 120 2.97 22.86 -4.82
C SER A 120 1.83 21.96 -4.33
N LEU A 121 2.09 20.69 -4.01
CA LEU A 121 1.12 19.78 -3.40
C LEU A 121 1.17 19.95 -1.87
N GLN A 122 0.30 20.81 -1.36
CA GLN A 122 0.29 21.21 0.05
C GLN A 122 -0.57 20.28 0.90
N ALA A 123 -0.20 20.18 2.18
CA ALA A 123 -1.10 19.65 3.20
C ALA A 123 -2.28 20.60 3.42
N THR A 124 -3.44 20.05 3.80
CA THR A 124 -4.66 20.84 4.07
C THR A 124 -5.21 20.55 5.47
N THR A 125 -6.05 21.45 5.98
CA THR A 125 -6.73 21.35 7.28
C THR A 125 -7.95 20.41 7.26
N SER A 126 -8.41 19.99 6.07
CA SER A 126 -9.41 18.92 5.90
C SER A 126 -8.76 17.62 5.42
N PHE A 127 -8.86 17.22 4.15
CA PHE A 127 -8.14 16.05 3.64
C PHE A 127 -7.46 16.34 2.31
N THR A 128 -6.30 15.72 2.13
CA THR A 128 -5.59 15.55 0.85
C THR A 128 -5.01 14.15 0.86
N HIS A 129 -5.76 13.18 0.34
CA HIS A 129 -5.34 11.79 0.26
C HIS A 129 -4.44 11.59 -0.96
N VAL A 130 -3.31 10.91 -0.74
CA VAL A 130 -2.34 10.53 -1.78
C VAL A 130 -2.28 9.01 -2.01
N PHE A 131 -2.86 8.24 -1.10
CA PHE A 131 -3.15 6.83 -1.23
C PHE A 131 -4.37 6.48 -0.38
N GLN A 132 -5.15 5.48 -0.80
CA GLN A 132 -6.18 4.88 0.02
C GLN A 132 -6.44 3.42 -0.36
N THR A 133 -6.96 2.62 0.56
CA THR A 133 -7.66 1.38 0.19
C THR A 133 -9.16 1.55 0.34
N LYS A 134 -9.93 0.99 -0.59
CA LYS A 134 -11.40 1.15 -0.60
C LYS A 134 -12.08 -0.08 -1.21
N MET A 135 -13.27 -0.44 -0.72
CA MET A 135 -14.15 -1.43 -1.35
C MET A 135 -14.82 -0.84 -2.62
N PRO A 136 -14.78 -1.51 -3.79
CA PRO A 136 -15.41 -1.01 -5.00
C PRO A 136 -16.92 -0.79 -4.86
N GLY A 137 -17.39 0.43 -5.12
CA GLY A 137 -18.81 0.74 -5.06
C GLY A 137 -19.09 2.23 -4.89
N LYS A 138 -20.31 2.64 -5.22
CA LYS A 138 -20.79 3.98 -4.89
C LYS A 138 -21.09 4.05 -3.39
N GLY A 139 -20.72 5.15 -2.75
CA GLY A 139 -21.08 5.43 -1.35
C GLY A 139 -20.23 4.77 -0.27
N THR A 140 -19.25 3.91 -0.61
CA THR A 140 -18.37 3.33 0.41
C THR A 140 -17.31 4.33 0.89
N SER A 141 -16.99 4.30 2.18
CA SER A 141 -15.86 5.05 2.78
C SER A 141 -14.51 4.41 2.40
N PRO A 142 -13.40 5.17 2.46
CA PRO A 142 -12.07 4.58 2.52
C PRO A 142 -11.93 3.63 3.73
N LEU A 143 -11.03 2.66 3.63
CA LEU A 143 -10.66 1.75 4.72
C LEU A 143 -9.31 2.14 5.34
N THR A 144 -8.39 2.59 4.49
CA THR A 144 -7.10 3.17 4.93
C THR A 144 -6.80 4.38 4.07
N VAL A 145 -6.08 5.35 4.63
CA VAL A 145 -5.71 6.59 3.91
C VAL A 145 -4.30 7.02 4.28
N MET A 146 -3.52 7.41 3.28
CA MET A 146 -2.31 8.23 3.44
C MET A 146 -2.65 9.67 3.07
N SER A 147 -2.45 10.61 3.98
CA SER A 147 -2.96 11.98 3.84
C SER A 147 -1.90 13.03 4.13
N LEU A 148 -1.93 14.12 3.38
CA LEU A 148 -1.21 15.35 3.68
C LEU A 148 -2.11 16.26 4.52
N ARG A 149 -1.71 16.52 5.77
CA ARG A 149 -2.57 17.17 6.78
C ARG A 149 -1.83 18.27 7.52
N HIS A 150 -2.49 19.40 7.74
CA HIS A 150 -2.07 20.34 8.77
C HIS A 150 -2.47 19.82 10.14
N THR A 151 -1.49 19.46 10.97
CA THR A 151 -1.69 19.00 12.34
C THR A 151 -0.85 19.86 13.27
N GLY A 152 -1.47 20.46 14.30
CA GLY A 152 -0.76 21.32 15.25
C GLY A 152 -0.05 22.51 14.58
N GLY A 153 -0.64 23.07 13.52
CA GLY A 153 -0.05 24.17 12.75
C GLY A 153 1.09 23.78 11.81
N LYS A 154 1.40 22.49 11.66
CA LYS A 154 2.49 22.00 10.80
C LYS A 154 1.97 21.10 9.67
N PRO A 155 2.54 21.19 8.45
CA PRO A 155 2.25 20.25 7.38
C PRO A 155 2.89 18.88 7.66
N THR A 156 2.08 17.83 7.59
CA THR A 156 2.47 16.45 7.92
C THR A 156 1.99 15.49 6.84
N ILE A 157 2.63 14.33 6.75
CA ILE A 157 2.09 13.15 6.09
C ILE A 157 1.74 12.11 7.15
N GLU A 158 0.55 11.54 7.06
CA GLU A 158 0.04 10.55 8.01
C GLU A 158 -0.60 9.37 7.31
N PHE A 159 -0.61 8.22 7.99
CA PHE A 159 -1.34 7.03 7.57
C PHE A 159 -2.33 6.61 8.65
N LYS A 160 -3.57 6.31 8.25
CA LYS A 160 -4.67 5.93 9.15
C LYS A 160 -5.42 4.71 8.64
N ILE A 161 -5.97 3.94 9.57
CA ILE A 161 -7.19 3.16 9.33
C ILE A 161 -8.35 4.14 9.47
N PHE A 162 -9.16 4.27 8.42
CA PHE A 162 -10.04 5.43 8.21
C PHE A 162 -11.16 5.53 9.25
N GLU A 163 -11.84 4.44 9.55
CA GLU A 163 -12.83 4.36 10.63
C GLU A 163 -12.33 3.32 11.65
N PRO A 164 -12.15 3.66 12.95
CA PRO A 164 -12.49 4.91 13.64
C PRO A 164 -11.32 5.93 13.70
N GLU A 165 -10.62 6.22 12.60
CA GLU A 165 -9.45 7.11 12.55
C GLU A 165 -8.23 6.66 13.39
N VAL A 166 -7.90 5.36 13.37
CA VAL A 166 -6.70 4.86 14.07
C VAL A 166 -5.44 5.33 13.34
N LEU A 167 -4.69 6.23 13.98
CA LEU A 167 -3.39 6.69 13.48
C LEU A 167 -2.35 5.56 13.52
N VAL A 168 -1.84 5.20 12.34
CA VAL A 168 -0.70 4.29 12.20
C VAL A 168 0.59 5.03 12.48
N GLY A 169 0.75 6.23 11.89
CA GLY A 169 1.92 7.07 12.09
C GLY A 169 1.76 8.44 11.42
N ARG A 170 2.61 9.39 11.82
CA ARG A 170 2.67 10.75 11.29
C ARG A 170 4.10 11.27 11.35
N VAL A 171 4.54 11.97 10.31
CA VAL A 171 5.85 12.65 10.26
C VAL A 171 5.70 14.00 9.55
N ASP A 172 6.70 14.88 9.73
CA ASP A 172 6.73 16.19 9.07
C ASP A 172 6.86 16.01 7.54
N LEU A 173 6.03 16.75 6.78
CA LEU A 173 6.02 16.69 5.32
C LEU A 173 7.20 17.44 4.66
N PRO A 174 7.61 18.65 5.11
CA PRO A 174 8.61 19.44 4.37
C PRO A 174 9.94 18.71 4.12
N PRO A 175 10.50 17.94 5.06
CA PRO A 175 11.72 17.16 4.82
C PRO A 175 11.57 16.06 3.76
N LEU A 176 10.35 15.71 3.35
CA LEU A 176 10.05 14.64 2.40
C LEU A 176 9.68 15.16 1.00
N GLN A 177 9.56 16.48 0.81
CA GLN A 177 9.21 17.09 -0.47
C GLN A 177 10.45 17.30 -1.36
N HIS A 178 10.21 17.44 -2.68
CA HIS A 178 11.22 17.69 -3.70
C HIS A 178 12.28 16.59 -3.89
N LYS A 179 11.95 15.36 -3.49
CA LYS A 179 12.76 14.16 -3.70
C LYS A 179 11.89 12.91 -3.73
N TRP A 180 12.48 11.82 -4.16
CA TRP A 180 11.85 10.51 -4.16
C TRP A 180 11.94 9.89 -2.78
N ILE A 181 10.79 9.52 -2.22
CA ILE A 181 10.65 8.82 -0.95
C ILE A 181 10.15 7.41 -1.23
N ASP A 182 10.80 6.41 -0.62
CA ASP A 182 10.34 5.02 -0.72
C ASP A 182 9.16 4.80 0.23
N VAL A 183 8.09 4.24 -0.30
CA VAL A 183 6.87 3.90 0.43
C VAL A 183 6.66 2.39 0.40
N GLU A 184 6.38 1.81 1.56
CA GLU A 184 5.96 0.43 1.70
C GLU A 184 4.74 0.35 2.62
N ILE A 185 3.68 -0.31 2.13
CA ILE A 185 2.44 -0.55 2.87
C ILE A 185 2.16 -2.04 2.84
N GLU A 186 2.10 -2.66 4.02
CA GLU A 186 1.66 -4.05 4.19
C GLU A 186 0.26 -4.03 4.82
N GLN A 187 -0.68 -4.79 4.27
CA GLN A 187 -2.05 -4.85 4.75
C GLN A 187 -2.55 -6.30 4.80
N ARG A 188 -2.86 -6.77 6.00
CA ARG A 188 -3.68 -7.96 6.25
C ARG A 188 -5.13 -7.52 6.19
N VAL A 189 -5.87 -8.01 5.19
CA VAL A 189 -7.26 -7.63 4.95
C VAL A 189 -8.20 -8.42 5.84
N GLY A 190 -9.03 -7.72 6.61
CA GLY A 190 -10.10 -8.30 7.41
C GLY A 190 -10.60 -7.35 8.51
N ASN A 191 -11.69 -7.74 9.19
CA ASN A 191 -12.25 -6.98 10.31
C ASN A 191 -11.33 -6.97 11.55
N SER A 192 -10.40 -7.92 11.63
CA SER A 192 -9.25 -7.91 12.54
C SER A 192 -7.95 -7.83 11.74
N GLY A 193 -7.91 -6.88 10.80
CA GLY A 193 -6.79 -6.66 9.92
C GLY A 193 -5.61 -5.97 10.59
N ARG A 194 -4.57 -5.73 9.79
CA ARG A 194 -3.36 -5.02 10.21
C ARG A 194 -2.81 -4.22 9.05
N VAL A 195 -2.38 -2.99 9.33
CA VAL A 195 -1.60 -2.19 8.39
C VAL A 195 -0.24 -1.88 8.99
N ARG A 196 0.81 -1.99 8.18
CA ARG A 196 2.16 -1.47 8.47
C ARG A 196 2.52 -0.45 7.39
N TRP A 197 3.05 0.68 7.81
CA TRP A 197 3.46 1.77 6.94
C TRP A 197 4.92 2.11 7.20
N ILE A 198 5.70 2.14 6.13
CA ILE A 198 7.12 2.46 6.17
C ILE A 198 7.41 3.54 5.15
N LEU A 199 8.12 4.59 5.59
CA LEU A 199 8.73 5.58 4.70
C LEU A 199 10.25 5.58 4.87
N ARG A 200 10.97 5.68 3.75
CA ARG A 200 12.44 5.83 3.76
C ARG A 200 12.88 6.99 2.88
N ASP A 201 13.86 7.75 3.38
CA ASP A 201 14.54 8.83 2.67
C ASP A 201 15.98 8.40 2.40
N GLY A 202 16.30 8.10 1.14
CA GLY A 202 17.65 7.64 0.75
C GLY A 202 18.14 6.42 1.52
N GLY A 203 17.24 5.50 1.89
CA GLY A 203 17.54 4.31 2.72
C GLY A 203 17.42 4.52 4.23
N THR A 204 17.32 5.76 4.72
CA THR A 204 17.07 6.04 6.14
C THR A 204 15.58 5.86 6.45
N THR A 205 15.24 4.97 7.39
CA THR A 205 13.86 4.82 7.86
C THR A 205 13.40 6.07 8.60
N VAL A 206 12.39 6.74 8.04
CA VAL A 206 11.73 7.92 8.63
C VAL A 206 10.62 7.48 9.57
N ILE A 207 9.86 6.46 9.18
CA ILE A 207 8.87 5.80 10.02
C ILE A 207 8.74 4.34 9.61
N ASP A 208 8.50 3.47 10.59
CA ASP A 208 8.09 2.08 10.43
C ASP A 208 7.11 1.77 11.58
N ALA A 209 5.82 1.82 11.28
CA ALA A 209 4.78 1.69 12.28
C ALA A 209 3.67 0.77 11.80
N ALA A 210 3.01 0.10 12.75
CA ALA A 210 1.89 -0.78 12.45
C ALA A 210 0.76 -0.66 13.47
N LYS A 211 -0.47 -0.87 12.98
CA LYS A 211 -1.68 -0.96 13.81
C LYS A 211 -2.61 -2.04 13.29
N THR A 212 -3.36 -2.62 14.22
CA THR A 212 -4.50 -3.49 13.93
C THR A 212 -5.78 -2.68 13.87
N GLY A 213 -6.75 -3.15 13.10
CA GLY A 213 -8.08 -2.54 13.00
C GLY A 213 -8.88 -3.14 11.85
N ASP A 214 -10.10 -2.65 11.68
CA ASP A 214 -10.92 -3.07 10.56
C ASP A 214 -10.36 -2.50 9.24
N THR A 215 -10.06 -3.38 8.29
CA THR A 215 -9.50 -3.03 6.98
C THR A 215 -10.30 -3.64 5.84
N PHE A 216 -11.52 -4.10 6.12
CA PHE A 216 -12.35 -4.85 5.19
C PHE A 216 -13.83 -4.49 5.37
N LEU A 217 -14.54 -4.33 4.26
CA LEU A 217 -15.97 -4.07 4.29
C LEU A 217 -16.76 -5.30 3.82
N ASP A 218 -16.46 -5.75 2.61
CA ASP A 218 -17.11 -6.86 1.92
C ASP A 218 -16.18 -7.35 0.78
N ASP A 219 -16.57 -8.36 -0.01
CA ASP A 219 -15.86 -9.05 -1.11
C ASP A 219 -14.36 -8.72 -1.33
N VAL A 220 -14.05 -7.53 -1.86
CA VAL A 220 -12.68 -7.11 -2.19
C VAL A 220 -12.39 -5.67 -1.81
N ILE A 221 -11.11 -5.36 -1.62
CA ILE A 221 -10.62 -3.98 -1.51
C ILE A 221 -9.64 -3.65 -2.63
N ARG A 222 -9.52 -2.35 -2.95
CA ARG A 222 -8.61 -1.81 -3.97
C ARG A 222 -7.67 -0.78 -3.38
N PRO A 223 -6.36 -0.87 -3.64
CA PRO A 223 -5.52 0.30 -3.50
C PRO A 223 -5.90 1.35 -4.56
N LYS A 224 -5.80 2.61 -4.19
CA LYS A 224 -5.94 3.77 -5.06
C LYS A 224 -4.78 4.72 -4.80
N TRP A 225 -4.31 5.36 -5.87
CA TRP A 225 -3.19 6.30 -5.84
C TRP A 225 -3.57 7.54 -6.64
N GLY A 226 -3.07 8.71 -6.23
CA GLY A 226 -3.29 9.96 -6.95
C GLY A 226 -3.51 11.12 -5.98
N ILE A 227 -4.27 12.14 -6.38
CA ILE A 227 -4.62 13.27 -5.53
C ILE A 227 -6.13 13.28 -5.34
N TYR A 228 -6.57 13.17 -4.09
CA TYR A 228 -7.97 13.30 -3.72
C TYR A 228 -8.11 14.23 -2.52
N ARG A 229 -8.56 15.47 -2.76
CA ARG A 229 -8.52 16.54 -1.73
C ARG A 229 -9.83 17.30 -1.59
N SER A 230 -10.10 17.72 -0.35
CA SER A 230 -11.18 18.65 -0.02
C SER A 230 -10.89 20.04 -0.62
N LEU A 231 -11.95 20.75 -1.01
CA LEU A 231 -11.87 22.16 -1.39
C LEU A 231 -12.05 23.13 -0.20
N SER A 232 -12.26 22.63 1.02
CA SER A 232 -12.62 23.45 2.18
C SER A 232 -11.50 24.36 2.70
N ASP A 233 -10.25 24.12 2.31
CA ASP A 233 -9.07 24.86 2.76
C ASP A 233 -8.40 25.58 1.59
N THR A 234 -9.11 26.54 1.01
CA THR A 234 -8.73 27.22 -0.23
C THR A 234 -7.38 27.92 -0.17
N ALA A 235 -6.94 28.36 1.01
CA ALA A 235 -5.63 28.99 1.22
C ALA A 235 -4.44 28.06 0.88
N HIS A 236 -4.67 26.74 0.96
CA HIS A 236 -3.65 25.72 0.69
C HIS A 236 -3.89 24.98 -0.64
N LEU A 237 -4.78 25.50 -1.50
CA LEU A 237 -5.05 24.93 -2.81
C LEU A 237 -4.34 25.73 -3.89
N ARG A 238 -3.62 25.01 -4.74
CA ARG A 238 -3.00 25.51 -5.96
C ARG A 238 -2.87 24.38 -6.96
N ASP A 239 -2.54 24.74 -8.19
CA ASP A 239 -2.19 23.78 -9.22
C ASP A 239 -0.95 23.01 -8.76
N CYS A 240 -1.00 21.70 -8.86
CA CYS A 240 0.01 20.83 -8.28
C CYS A 240 0.06 19.49 -9.01
N HIS A 241 0.99 18.64 -8.61
CA HIS A 241 1.08 17.30 -9.13
C HIS A 241 1.63 16.32 -8.09
N LEU A 242 1.51 15.03 -8.37
CA LEU A 242 2.14 13.92 -7.67
C LEU A 242 2.81 13.02 -8.71
N LEU A 243 4.01 12.50 -8.41
CA LEU A 243 4.64 11.48 -9.24
C LEU A 243 4.82 10.20 -8.44
N LEU A 244 4.52 9.06 -9.08
CA LEU A 244 4.71 7.73 -8.52
C LEU A 244 5.49 6.86 -9.49
N ARG A 245 6.49 6.13 -9.02
CA ARG A 245 7.24 5.18 -9.87
C ARG A 245 7.60 3.91 -9.12
N ASN A 246 8.14 2.93 -9.84
CA ASN A 246 8.59 1.66 -9.27
C ASN A 246 7.51 0.94 -8.45
N LEU A 247 6.24 1.03 -8.88
CA LEU A 247 5.14 0.38 -8.21
C LEU A 247 5.27 -1.13 -8.31
N LYS A 248 5.10 -1.82 -7.18
CA LYS A 248 5.07 -3.29 -7.11
C LYS A 248 4.01 -3.72 -6.11
N GLY A 249 3.35 -4.84 -6.41
CA GLY A 249 2.36 -5.49 -5.57
C GLY A 249 2.76 -6.93 -5.30
N TYR A 250 2.69 -7.33 -4.03
CA TYR A 250 3.04 -8.67 -3.56
C TYR A 250 1.88 -9.24 -2.75
N GLN A 251 1.66 -10.54 -2.90
CA GLN A 251 0.77 -11.30 -2.03
C GLN A 251 1.62 -12.22 -1.17
N TYR A 252 1.32 -12.29 0.12
CA TYR A 252 1.95 -13.25 1.02
C TYR A 252 1.35 -14.64 0.78
N ALA A 253 2.22 -15.64 0.58
CA ALA A 253 1.86 -17.04 0.35
C ALA A 253 1.68 -17.81 1.66
#